data_AF-A0A7J9PVZ3-F1
#
_entry.id   AF-A0A7J9PVZ3-F1
#
_cell.length_a   1.000
_cell.length_b   1.000
_cell.length_c   1.000
_cell.angle_alpha   90.00
_cell.angle_beta   90.00
_cell.angle_gamma   90.00
#
_symmetry.space_group_name_H-M   'P 1'
#
loop_
_entity.id
_entity.type
_entity.pdbx_description
1 polymer ?
#
loop_
_entity_poly.entity_id
_entity_poly.type
_entity_poly.pdbx_seq_one_letter_code
_entity_poly.pdbx_strand_id
1 'polypeptide(L)'
;MIIRAKPRKGNDYYSVVTSVRSADKIREKTVLYIGRLDNLTEPHRIEIIKKLQELNDPPLIKKFNSILLSQDYKFPSPISSMEVEEVQSYGQELALHKLCEEIDFINTINRFTTKGGGPELGKIVEAMVINRNCDPCSYYQLQDWFSRSSLPLFLKLFPKDLTYPVSLNALNYLQPENTIPIQALLYENITQAYGYECERVDIDLTSTYFEGEECILAKFGHPRGHSKDKLQIVIGFVVDQKGILVTHHVWPGNRTDAKSLKPIDRCIKNVFGIEAPRVVDR
;
A
#
# COMPACT_ATOMS: atom_id res chain seq x y z
N MET A 1 35.69 26.69 -22.21
CA MET A 1 35.43 26.57 -23.67
C MET A 1 34.36 27.57 -24.08
N ILE A 2 34.17 27.86 -25.37
CA ILE A 2 33.09 28.76 -25.82
C ILE A 2 32.34 28.20 -27.03
N ILE A 3 31.05 28.53 -27.16
CA ILE A 3 30.26 28.25 -28.36
C ILE A 3 30.42 29.41 -29.33
N ARG A 4 30.79 29.11 -30.57
CA ARG A 4 31.00 30.11 -31.63
C ARG A 4 30.16 29.79 -32.87
N ALA A 5 29.54 30.83 -33.42
CA ALA A 5 28.86 30.79 -34.71
C ALA A 5 29.86 31.05 -35.85
N LYS A 6 29.73 30.32 -36.95
CA LYS A 6 30.46 30.52 -38.20
C LYS A 6 29.45 30.65 -39.35
N PRO A 7 29.23 31.87 -39.89
CA PRO A 7 28.30 32.07 -40.99
C PRO A 7 28.86 31.43 -42.27
N ARG A 8 28.04 30.66 -42.98
CA ARG A 8 28.39 30.03 -44.26
C ARG A 8 27.15 29.86 -45.13
N LYS A 9 27.20 30.36 -46.38
CA LYS A 9 26.10 30.26 -47.36
C LYS A 9 24.74 30.69 -46.77
N GLY A 10 24.70 31.83 -46.07
CA GLY A 10 23.48 32.37 -45.47
C GLY A 10 22.95 31.66 -44.23
N ASN A 11 23.70 30.70 -43.65
CA ASN A 11 23.31 29.98 -42.44
C ASN A 11 24.41 30.07 -41.37
N ASP A 12 24.02 30.01 -40.10
CA ASP A 12 24.96 29.97 -38.97
C ASP A 12 25.23 28.54 -38.51
N TYR A 13 26.51 28.18 -38.43
CA TYR A 13 26.96 26.89 -37.93
C TYR A 13 27.67 27.04 -36.59
N TYR A 14 27.24 26.28 -35.59
CA TYR A 14 27.75 26.39 -34.22
C TYR A 14 28.75 25.28 -33.90
N SER A 15 29.78 25.65 -33.15
CA SER A 15 30.80 24.72 -32.66
C SER A 15 31.34 25.16 -31.30
N VAL A 16 31.64 24.20 -30.43
CA VAL A 16 32.43 24.43 -29.22
C VAL A 16 33.90 24.50 -29.61
N VAL A 17 34.56 25.60 -29.24
CA VAL A 17 35.98 25.83 -29.50
C VAL A 17 36.75 26.05 -28.21
N THR A 18 38.02 25.65 -28.23
CA THR A 18 39.00 25.96 -27.19
C THR A 18 40.20 26.68 -27.81
N SER A 19 40.84 27.56 -27.04
CA SER A 19 42.04 28.27 -27.48
C SER A 19 43.28 27.41 -27.23
N VAL A 20 44.09 27.19 -28.25
CA VAL A 20 45.35 26.45 -28.18
C VAL A 20 46.47 27.34 -28.72
N ARG A 21 47.58 27.44 -27.98
CA ARG A 21 48.77 28.19 -28.40
C ARG A 21 49.60 27.33 -29.35
N SER A 22 49.92 27.85 -30.53
CA SER A 22 50.78 27.17 -31.52
C SER A 22 51.84 28.15 -32.02
N ALA A 23 53.11 27.82 -31.80
CA ALA A 23 54.25 28.72 -31.96
C ALA A 23 54.04 30.03 -31.17
N ASP A 24 53.68 31.12 -31.84
CA ASP A 24 53.42 32.45 -31.25
C ASP A 24 52.01 33.02 -31.54
N LYS A 25 51.09 32.18 -32.03
CA LYS A 25 49.71 32.60 -32.32
C LYS A 25 48.71 31.74 -31.53
N ILE A 26 47.70 32.40 -30.94
CA ILE A 26 46.54 31.72 -30.37
C ILE A 26 45.66 31.26 -31.52
N ARG A 27 45.40 29.96 -31.63
CA ARG A 27 44.50 29.37 -32.62
C ARG A 27 43.33 28.70 -31.92
N GLU A 28 42.16 28.72 -32.57
CA GLU A 28 40.98 28.01 -32.06
C GLU A 28 40.96 26.59 -32.58
N LYS A 29 40.84 25.62 -31.66
CA LYS A 29 40.60 24.21 -31.97
C LYS A 29 39.14 23.90 -31.72
N THR A 30 38.47 23.29 -32.71
CA THR A 30 37.10 22.81 -32.54
C THR A 30 37.11 21.53 -31.72
N VAL A 31 36.30 21.50 -30.66
CA VAL A 31 36.16 20.38 -29.72
C VAL A 31 34.89 19.59 -30.01
N LEU A 32 33.79 20.29 -30.31
CA LEU A 32 32.52 19.67 -30.68
C LEU A 32 31.87 20.49 -31.79
N TYR A 33 31.45 19.83 -32.87
CA TYR A 33 30.63 20.44 -33.89
C TYR A 33 29.15 20.24 -33.54
N ILE A 34 28.42 21.34 -33.34
CA ILE A 34 27.00 21.34 -33.00
C ILE A 34 26.14 21.38 -34.28
N GLY A 35 26.60 22.13 -35.28
CA GLY A 35 25.92 22.26 -36.57
C GLY A 35 24.91 23.40 -36.57
N ARG A 36 23.83 23.21 -37.33
CA ARG A 36 22.74 24.17 -37.49
C ARG A 36 21.77 24.05 -36.33
N LEU A 37 21.27 25.20 -35.86
CA LEU A 37 20.29 25.27 -34.77
C LEU A 37 18.90 25.71 -35.26
N ASP A 38 18.79 26.13 -36.52
CA ASP A 38 17.50 26.37 -37.14
C ASP A 38 16.72 25.05 -37.31
N ASN A 39 15.42 25.08 -37.03
CA ASN A 39 14.53 23.91 -37.04
C ASN A 39 15.01 22.73 -36.16
N LEU A 40 15.73 23.02 -35.07
CA LEU A 40 16.18 22.00 -34.13
C LEU A 40 14.96 21.24 -33.54
N THR A 41 15.02 19.91 -33.50
CA THR A 41 13.99 19.09 -32.85
C THR A 41 14.38 18.81 -31.39
N GLU A 42 13.40 18.51 -30.54
CA GLU A 42 13.66 18.17 -29.13
C GLU A 42 14.62 16.97 -28.95
N PRO A 43 14.46 15.84 -29.68
CA PRO A 43 15.42 14.73 -29.59
C PRO A 43 16.86 15.16 -29.92
N HIS A 44 17.06 15.95 -30.98
CA HIS A 44 18.38 16.45 -31.35
C HIS A 44 18.94 17.44 -30.31
N ARG A 45 18.08 18.27 -29.69
CA ARG A 45 18.49 19.15 -28.58
C ARG A 45 19.03 18.34 -27.40
N ILE A 46 18.33 17.27 -27.02
CA ILE A 46 18.74 16.37 -25.92
C ILE A 46 20.09 15.71 -26.23
N GLU A 47 20.32 15.26 -27.47
CA GLU A 47 21.60 14.71 -27.90
C GLU A 47 22.75 15.72 -27.80
N ILE A 48 22.53 16.97 -28.23
CA ILE A 48 23.53 18.04 -28.12
C ILE A 48 23.83 18.32 -26.64
N ILE A 49 22.81 18.36 -25.77
CA ILE A 49 23.01 18.56 -24.33
C ILE A 49 23.87 17.45 -23.73
N LYS A 50 23.61 16.17 -24.08
CA LYS A 50 24.44 15.04 -23.63
C LYS A 50 25.91 15.22 -24.04
N LYS A 51 26.16 15.55 -25.32
CA LYS A 51 27.52 15.83 -25.83
C LYS A 51 28.18 17.04 -25.15
N LEU A 52 27.42 18.06 -24.76
CA LEU A 52 27.94 19.22 -24.01
C LEU A 52 28.25 18.85 -22.55
N GLN A 53 27.48 17.97 -21.93
CA GLN A 53 27.73 17.48 -20.56
C GLN A 53 29.03 16.68 -20.50
N GLU A 54 29.33 15.86 -21.51
CA GLU A 54 30.59 15.10 -21.62
C GLU A 54 31.85 16.01 -21.61
N LEU A 55 31.70 17.28 -21.98
CA LEU A 55 32.81 18.25 -21.94
C LEU A 55 33.08 18.83 -20.54
N ASN A 56 32.24 18.53 -19.54
CA ASN A 56 32.40 18.96 -18.14
C ASN A 56 32.63 20.47 -17.94
N ASP A 57 31.98 21.32 -18.74
CA ASP A 57 32.08 22.79 -18.67
C ASP A 57 30.67 23.40 -18.55
N PRO A 58 30.14 23.55 -17.31
CA PRO A 58 28.75 23.97 -17.07
C PRO A 58 28.30 25.27 -17.75
N PRO A 59 29.15 26.31 -17.89
CA PRO A 59 28.85 27.50 -18.70
C PRO A 59 28.41 27.24 -20.14
N LEU A 60 28.85 26.14 -20.77
CA LEU A 60 28.48 25.82 -22.16
C LEU A 60 26.99 25.57 -22.34
N ILE A 61 26.36 24.84 -21.41
CA ILE A 61 24.92 24.53 -21.48
C ILE A 61 24.09 25.81 -21.31
N LYS A 62 24.51 26.68 -20.37
CA LYS A 62 23.85 27.96 -20.16
C LYS A 62 23.95 28.86 -21.40
N LYS A 63 25.12 28.87 -22.05
CA LYS A 63 25.33 29.60 -23.31
C LYS A 63 24.53 29.00 -24.45
N PHE A 64 24.48 27.68 -24.58
CA PHE A 64 23.68 26.97 -25.58
C PHE A 64 22.20 27.34 -25.47
N ASN A 65 21.61 27.27 -24.27
CA ASN A 65 20.22 27.64 -24.04
C ASN A 65 19.95 29.12 -24.38
N SER A 66 20.88 30.03 -24.07
CA SER A 66 20.73 31.45 -24.46
C SER A 66 20.72 31.65 -25.98
N ILE A 67 21.50 30.85 -26.73
CA ILE A 67 21.51 30.89 -28.19
C ILE A 67 20.17 30.39 -28.74
N LEU A 68 19.63 29.30 -28.21
CA LEU A 68 18.33 28.78 -28.60
C LEU A 68 17.21 29.81 -28.38
N LEU A 69 17.19 30.46 -27.21
CA LEU A 69 16.22 31.53 -26.93
C LEU A 69 16.35 32.70 -27.91
N SER A 70 17.58 33.08 -28.29
CA SER A 70 17.80 34.14 -29.28
C SER A 70 17.36 33.78 -30.71
N GLN A 71 17.14 32.49 -30.98
CA GLN A 71 16.64 31.97 -32.25
C GLN A 71 15.15 31.59 -32.20
N ASP A 72 14.41 32.11 -31.23
CA ASP A 72 12.98 31.85 -31.03
C ASP A 72 12.64 30.36 -30.85
N TYR A 73 13.59 29.58 -30.31
CA TYR A 73 13.37 28.18 -29.98
C TYR A 73 12.38 28.06 -28.81
N LYS A 74 11.27 27.36 -29.04
CA LYS A 74 10.28 27.06 -27.99
C LYS A 74 10.66 25.78 -27.27
N PHE A 75 11.17 25.92 -26.05
CA PHE A 75 11.35 24.77 -25.17
C PHE A 75 9.98 24.12 -24.88
N PRO A 76 9.86 22.79 -24.99
CA PRO A 76 8.66 22.10 -24.54
C PRO A 76 8.47 22.40 -23.06
N SER A 77 7.22 22.56 -22.65
CA SER A 77 6.89 22.62 -21.23
C SER A 77 7.41 21.33 -20.58
N PRO A 78 8.03 21.39 -19.38
CA PRO A 78 8.38 20.18 -18.64
C PRO A 78 7.19 19.23 -18.47
N ILE A 79 5.97 19.77 -18.46
CA ILE A 79 4.71 19.02 -18.38
C ILE A 79 4.36 18.35 -19.72
N SER A 80 4.73 18.94 -20.86
CA SER A 80 4.47 18.31 -22.18
C SER A 80 5.33 17.08 -22.47
N SER A 81 6.34 16.82 -21.61
CA SER A 81 7.13 15.59 -21.60
C SER A 81 6.75 14.63 -20.45
N MET A 82 5.72 14.94 -19.66
CA MET A 82 5.24 14.06 -18.60
C MET A 82 4.14 13.16 -19.16
N GLU A 83 4.29 11.85 -18.95
CA GLU A 83 3.24 10.86 -19.20
C GLU A 83 2.74 10.35 -17.85
N VAL A 84 1.43 10.09 -17.76
CA VAL A 84 0.85 9.42 -16.60
C VAL A 84 1.18 7.94 -16.72
N GLU A 85 2.15 7.48 -15.95
CA GLU A 85 2.56 6.08 -15.92
C GLU A 85 1.51 5.22 -15.21
N GLU A 86 0.98 5.69 -14.08
CA GLU A 86 0.04 4.93 -13.26
C GLU A 86 -0.94 5.85 -12.51
N VAL A 87 -2.14 5.35 -12.24
CA VAL A 87 -3.15 5.99 -11.40
C VAL A 87 -3.51 5.03 -10.27
N GLN A 88 -3.32 5.47 -9.03
CA GLN A 88 -3.58 4.66 -7.84
C GLN A 88 -4.59 5.33 -6.90
N SER A 89 -5.37 4.52 -6.19
CA SER A 89 -6.09 4.98 -5.00
C SER A 89 -5.11 5.21 -3.85
N TYR A 90 -5.36 6.23 -3.01
CA TYR A 90 -4.40 6.67 -1.99
C TYR A 90 -5.04 7.04 -0.65
N GLY A 91 -6.08 7.89 -0.66
CA GLY A 91 -6.57 8.54 0.55
C GLY A 91 -7.11 7.58 1.62
N GLN A 92 -7.95 6.62 1.22
CA GLN A 92 -8.57 5.67 2.14
C GLN A 92 -7.54 4.67 2.66
N GLU A 93 -6.67 4.19 1.77
CA GLU A 93 -5.58 3.27 2.09
C GLU A 93 -4.58 3.89 3.06
N LEU A 94 -4.20 5.16 2.83
CA LEU A 94 -3.30 5.87 3.74
C LEU A 94 -3.94 6.03 5.13
N ALA A 95 -5.21 6.43 5.19
CA ALA A 95 -5.90 6.63 6.46
C ALA A 95 -5.96 5.33 7.27
N LEU A 96 -6.34 4.22 6.63
CA LEU A 96 -6.43 2.92 7.31
C LEU A 96 -5.04 2.36 7.65
N HIS A 97 -4.04 2.52 6.77
CA HIS A 97 -2.67 2.14 7.08
C HIS A 97 -2.12 2.90 8.31
N LYS A 98 -2.42 4.20 8.42
CA LYS A 98 -2.03 5.00 9.60
C LYS A 98 -2.70 4.51 10.87
N LEU A 99 -3.98 4.13 10.81
CA LEU A 99 -4.66 3.50 11.95
C LEU A 99 -4.01 2.17 12.33
N CYS A 100 -3.61 1.35 11.35
CA CYS A 100 -2.88 0.10 11.58
C CYS A 100 -1.51 0.35 12.23
N GLU A 101 -0.78 1.39 11.84
CA GLU A 101 0.47 1.79 12.49
C GLU A 101 0.24 2.24 13.94
N GLU A 102 -0.80 3.03 14.21
CA GLU A 102 -1.12 3.53 15.55
C GLU A 102 -1.41 2.42 16.57
N ILE A 103 -2.01 1.31 16.12
CA ILE A 103 -2.38 0.17 16.98
C ILE A 103 -1.39 -0.99 16.88
N ASP A 104 -0.21 -0.77 16.28
CA ASP A 104 0.85 -1.76 16.08
C ASP A 104 0.36 -3.06 15.43
N PHE A 105 -0.49 -2.92 14.41
CA PHE A 105 -1.26 -4.03 13.83
C PHE A 105 -0.36 -5.14 13.26
N ILE A 106 0.59 -4.78 12.39
CA ILE A 106 1.48 -5.74 11.73
C ILE A 106 2.25 -6.57 12.76
N ASN A 107 2.93 -5.90 13.69
CA ASN A 107 3.79 -6.56 14.67
C ASN A 107 2.97 -7.45 15.61
N THR A 108 1.75 -7.02 15.97
CA THR A 108 0.81 -7.82 16.76
C THR A 108 0.45 -9.12 16.06
N ILE A 109 0.10 -9.08 14.77
CA ILE A 109 -0.17 -10.30 13.99
C ILE A 109 1.07 -11.20 13.98
N ASN A 110 2.22 -10.66 13.59
CA ASN A 110 3.44 -11.46 13.43
C ASN A 110 3.90 -12.11 14.73
N ARG A 111 3.72 -11.45 15.88
CA ARG A 111 4.13 -11.96 17.19
C ARG A 111 3.51 -13.33 17.50
N PHE A 112 2.29 -13.56 17.06
CA PHE A 112 1.54 -14.78 17.36
C PHE A 112 1.46 -15.74 16.17
N THR A 113 2.16 -15.46 15.08
CA THR A 113 2.17 -16.32 13.89
C THR A 113 3.60 -16.62 13.46
N THR A 114 4.02 -17.87 13.59
CA THR A 114 5.35 -18.31 13.16
C THR A 114 5.30 -18.75 11.69
N LYS A 115 5.60 -17.82 10.77
CA LYS A 115 5.74 -18.14 9.34
C LYS A 115 7.20 -18.42 8.99
N GLY A 116 7.47 -19.58 8.38
CA GLY A 116 8.83 -20.02 8.02
C GLY A 116 9.42 -19.39 6.75
N GLY A 117 8.64 -18.63 5.97
CA GLY A 117 9.13 -17.98 4.73
C GLY A 117 8.07 -17.20 3.96
N GLY A 118 8.49 -16.48 2.92
CA GLY A 118 7.64 -15.61 2.11
C GLY A 118 7.35 -14.24 2.76
N PRO A 119 6.37 -13.49 2.23
CA PRO A 119 6.01 -12.17 2.78
C PRO A 119 5.50 -12.28 4.21
N GLU A 120 5.79 -11.24 4.99
CA GLU A 120 5.36 -11.09 6.38
C GLU A 120 3.83 -11.15 6.50
N LEU A 121 3.33 -11.99 7.42
CA LEU A 121 1.89 -12.25 7.52
C LEU A 121 1.11 -10.99 7.89
N GLY A 122 1.60 -10.20 8.85
CA GLY A 122 0.94 -8.97 9.29
C GLY A 122 0.62 -8.02 8.13
N LYS A 123 1.55 -7.87 7.18
CA LYS A 123 1.34 -7.04 5.98
C LYS A 123 0.29 -7.60 5.03
N ILE A 124 0.29 -8.93 4.84
CA ILE A 124 -0.72 -9.60 4.02
C ILE A 124 -2.11 -9.40 4.64
N VAL A 125 -2.22 -9.60 5.95
CA VAL A 125 -3.48 -9.45 6.69
C VAL A 125 -3.94 -8.00 6.70
N GLU A 126 -3.03 -7.03 6.86
CA GLU A 126 -3.37 -5.62 6.77
C GLU A 126 -3.94 -5.25 5.40
N ALA A 127 -3.31 -5.69 4.31
CA ALA A 127 -3.83 -5.48 2.96
C ALA A 127 -5.24 -6.07 2.78
N MET A 128 -5.50 -7.26 3.35
CA MET A 128 -6.82 -7.91 3.31
C MET A 128 -7.87 -7.12 4.12
N VAL A 129 -7.51 -6.61 5.29
CA VAL A 129 -8.39 -5.80 6.14
C VAL A 129 -8.70 -4.46 5.48
N ILE A 130 -7.70 -3.78 4.91
CA ILE A 130 -7.90 -2.52 4.20
C ILE A 130 -8.79 -2.73 2.97
N ASN A 131 -8.57 -3.80 2.18
CA ASN A 131 -9.46 -4.15 1.07
C ASN A 131 -10.92 -4.28 1.51
N ARG A 132 -11.15 -4.95 2.65
CA ARG A 132 -12.50 -5.16 3.20
C ARG A 132 -13.20 -3.85 3.62
N ASN A 133 -12.46 -2.77 3.83
CA ASN A 133 -12.99 -1.47 4.26
C ASN A 133 -13.04 -0.43 3.13
N CYS A 134 -12.19 -0.54 2.10
CA CYS A 134 -12.17 0.40 0.98
C CYS A 134 -13.03 -0.06 -0.21
N ASP A 135 -12.67 -1.18 -0.83
CA ASP A 135 -13.28 -1.70 -2.05
C ASP A 135 -13.29 -3.24 -2.00
N PRO A 136 -14.25 -3.84 -1.27
CA PRO A 136 -14.23 -5.26 -0.95
C PRO A 136 -14.33 -6.11 -2.21
N CYS A 137 -13.32 -6.96 -2.43
CA CYS A 137 -13.32 -7.90 -3.55
C CYS A 137 -13.07 -9.34 -3.11
N SER A 138 -13.14 -10.28 -4.06
CA SER A 138 -12.77 -11.67 -3.80
C SER A 138 -11.25 -11.79 -3.55
N TYR A 139 -10.82 -12.82 -2.81
CA TYR A 139 -9.38 -13.11 -2.64
C TYR A 139 -8.67 -13.33 -3.98
N TYR A 140 -9.40 -13.77 -5.00
CA TYR A 140 -8.87 -13.93 -6.36
C TYR A 140 -8.51 -12.58 -6.99
N GLN A 141 -9.35 -11.56 -6.78
CA GLN A 141 -9.15 -10.21 -7.31
C GLN A 141 -8.23 -9.34 -6.43
N LEU A 142 -7.90 -9.80 -5.22
CA LEU A 142 -7.15 -9.00 -4.25
C LEU A 142 -5.79 -8.54 -4.78
N GLN A 143 -5.11 -9.37 -5.59
CA GLN A 143 -3.83 -9.03 -6.19
C GLN A 143 -3.93 -7.83 -7.16
N ASP A 144 -4.94 -7.85 -8.02
CA ASP A 144 -5.18 -6.80 -9.01
C ASP A 144 -5.61 -5.49 -8.32
N TRP A 145 -6.51 -5.60 -7.33
CA TRP A 145 -6.86 -4.46 -6.50
C TRP A 145 -5.63 -3.86 -5.80
N PHE A 146 -4.80 -4.72 -5.19
CA PHE A 146 -3.61 -4.28 -4.48
C PHE A 146 -2.63 -3.54 -5.39
N SER A 147 -2.44 -4.01 -6.63
CA SER A 147 -1.57 -3.32 -7.60
C SER A 147 -2.05 -1.93 -7.99
N ARG A 148 -3.35 -1.66 -7.91
CA ARG A 148 -3.95 -0.35 -8.25
C ARG A 148 -4.14 0.56 -7.03
N SER A 149 -3.70 0.11 -5.86
CA SER A 149 -3.74 0.86 -4.61
C SER A 149 -2.35 1.42 -4.27
N SER A 150 -2.28 2.33 -3.30
CA SER A 150 -1.00 2.82 -2.76
C SER A 150 -0.37 1.90 -1.71
N LEU A 151 -1.02 0.79 -1.35
CA LEU A 151 -0.50 -0.15 -0.34
C LEU A 151 0.83 -0.83 -0.70
N PRO A 152 1.16 -1.15 -1.97
CA PRO A 152 2.49 -1.64 -2.33
C PRO A 152 3.62 -0.74 -1.80
N LEU A 153 3.42 0.58 -1.85
CA LEU A 153 4.36 1.57 -1.35
C LEU A 153 4.46 1.53 0.18
N PHE A 154 3.32 1.53 0.87
CA PHE A 154 3.26 1.61 2.33
C PHE A 154 3.79 0.33 3.00
N LEU A 155 3.32 -0.83 2.53
CA LEU A 155 3.70 -2.13 3.08
C LEU A 155 5.06 -2.61 2.58
N LYS A 156 5.64 -1.94 1.56
CA LYS A 156 6.87 -2.35 0.88
C LYS A 156 6.76 -3.79 0.36
N LEU A 157 5.65 -4.08 -0.30
CA LEU A 157 5.34 -5.36 -0.92
C LEU A 157 5.12 -5.16 -2.41
N PHE A 158 5.50 -6.14 -3.22
CA PHE A 158 5.15 -6.15 -4.63
C PHE A 158 3.81 -6.84 -4.83
N PRO A 159 3.04 -6.52 -5.88
CA PRO A 159 1.80 -7.23 -6.17
C PRO A 159 1.97 -8.75 -6.31
N LYS A 160 3.12 -9.24 -6.78
CA LYS A 160 3.45 -10.67 -6.83
C LYS A 160 3.55 -11.36 -5.46
N ASP A 161 3.64 -10.59 -4.38
CA ASP A 161 3.73 -11.09 -3.01
C ASP A 161 2.34 -11.35 -2.39
N LEU A 162 1.28 -10.72 -2.92
CA LEU A 162 -0.11 -10.88 -2.47
C LEU A 162 -0.94 -11.63 -3.53
N THR A 163 -0.58 -12.88 -3.80
CA THR A 163 -1.33 -13.74 -4.73
C THR A 163 -2.55 -14.37 -4.05
N TYR A 164 -3.45 -14.95 -4.84
CA TYR A 164 -4.58 -15.72 -4.32
C TYR A 164 -4.15 -16.87 -3.36
N PRO A 165 -3.18 -17.73 -3.70
CA PRO A 165 -2.70 -18.76 -2.77
C PRO A 165 -2.10 -18.17 -1.48
N VAL A 166 -1.38 -17.05 -1.55
CA VAL A 166 -0.83 -16.40 -0.36
C VAL A 166 -1.94 -15.90 0.55
N SER A 167 -2.98 -15.29 -0.03
CA SER A 167 -4.15 -14.79 0.70
C SER A 167 -4.91 -15.91 1.40
N LEU A 168 -5.13 -17.04 0.72
CA LEU A 168 -5.76 -18.22 1.35
C LEU A 168 -4.87 -18.85 2.42
N ASN A 169 -3.57 -18.99 2.15
CA ASN A 169 -2.64 -19.54 3.13
C ASN A 169 -2.52 -18.67 4.37
N ALA A 170 -2.69 -17.34 4.25
CA ALA A 170 -2.73 -16.43 5.39
C ALA A 170 -3.84 -16.82 6.39
N LEU A 171 -5.00 -17.26 5.92
CA LEU A 171 -6.12 -17.69 6.76
C LEU A 171 -5.80 -18.92 7.61
N ASN A 172 -4.88 -19.79 7.16
CA ASN A 172 -4.43 -20.94 7.96
C ASN A 172 -3.65 -20.53 9.21
N TYR A 173 -3.08 -19.31 9.23
CA TYR A 173 -2.41 -18.77 10.41
C TYR A 173 -3.38 -18.00 11.32
N LEU A 174 -4.56 -17.64 10.82
CA LEU A 174 -5.61 -16.92 11.55
C LEU A 174 -6.64 -17.87 12.17
N GLN A 175 -6.16 -18.93 12.81
CA GLN A 175 -6.99 -19.88 13.56
C GLN A 175 -7.17 -19.44 15.03
N PRO A 176 -8.21 -19.90 15.74
CA PRO A 176 -8.53 -19.46 17.11
C PRO A 176 -7.35 -19.48 18.10
N GLU A 177 -6.44 -20.45 17.95
CA GLU A 177 -5.27 -20.60 18.81
C GLU A 177 -4.31 -19.39 18.71
N ASN A 178 -4.26 -18.75 17.54
CA ASN A 178 -3.45 -17.56 17.29
C ASN A 178 -4.29 -16.27 17.38
N THR A 179 -5.56 -16.29 16.95
CA THR A 179 -6.36 -15.06 16.85
C THR A 179 -6.84 -14.53 18.19
N ILE A 180 -7.06 -15.38 19.19
CA ILE A 180 -7.42 -14.91 20.55
C ILE A 180 -6.31 -14.05 21.17
N PRO A 181 -5.04 -14.49 21.26
CA PRO A 181 -3.99 -13.62 21.78
C PRO A 181 -3.70 -12.41 20.89
N ILE A 182 -3.89 -12.51 19.56
CA ILE A 182 -3.85 -11.35 18.64
C ILE A 182 -4.91 -10.31 19.03
N GLN A 183 -6.17 -10.72 19.21
CA GLN A 183 -7.27 -9.83 19.57
C GLN A 183 -7.03 -9.15 20.92
N ALA A 184 -6.50 -9.89 21.89
CA ALA A 184 -6.16 -9.33 23.20
C ALA A 184 -5.11 -8.23 23.10
N LEU A 185 -4.01 -8.47 22.38
CA LEU A 185 -2.97 -7.46 22.21
C LEU A 185 -3.43 -6.28 21.34
N LEU A 186 -4.22 -6.52 20.28
CA LEU A 186 -4.79 -5.44 19.48
C LEU A 186 -5.72 -4.55 20.31
N TYR A 187 -6.57 -5.15 21.15
CA TYR A 187 -7.47 -4.40 22.02
C TYR A 187 -6.70 -3.59 23.07
N GLU A 188 -5.65 -4.16 23.65
CA GLU A 188 -4.71 -3.44 24.52
C GLU A 188 -4.10 -2.24 23.78
N ASN A 189 -3.57 -2.44 22.57
CA ASN A 189 -2.97 -1.35 21.78
C ASN A 189 -3.99 -0.25 21.45
N ILE A 190 -5.23 -0.61 21.10
CA ILE A 190 -6.31 0.35 20.84
C ILE A 190 -6.60 1.18 22.09
N THR A 191 -6.85 0.53 23.22
CA THR A 191 -7.18 1.25 24.47
C THR A 191 -6.04 2.17 24.93
N GLN A 192 -4.79 1.76 24.73
CA GLN A 192 -3.61 2.60 24.99
C GLN A 192 -3.50 3.78 24.01
N ALA A 193 -3.65 3.56 22.71
CA ALA A 193 -3.55 4.60 21.69
C ALA A 193 -4.62 5.69 21.85
N TYR A 194 -5.85 5.30 22.22
CA TYR A 194 -6.98 6.22 22.36
C TYR A 194 -7.25 6.65 23.82
N GLY A 195 -6.44 6.19 24.77
CA GLY A 195 -6.45 6.64 26.17
C GLY A 195 -7.78 6.42 26.89
N TYR A 196 -8.32 5.20 26.87
CA TYR A 196 -9.55 4.88 27.61
C TYR A 196 -9.53 3.47 28.18
N GLU A 197 -10.31 3.25 29.24
CA GLU A 197 -10.48 1.94 29.87
C GLU A 197 -11.82 1.31 29.48
N CYS A 198 -11.90 -0.03 29.54
CA CYS A 198 -13.15 -0.74 29.29
C CYS A 198 -14.09 -0.61 30.49
N GLU A 199 -15.21 0.09 30.32
CA GLU A 199 -16.20 0.31 31.39
C GLU A 199 -17.40 -0.64 31.28
N ARG A 200 -17.65 -1.16 30.07
CA ARG A 200 -18.75 -2.09 29.78
C ARG A 200 -18.40 -2.91 28.56
N VAL A 201 -18.86 -4.16 28.54
CA VAL A 201 -18.89 -4.99 27.33
C VAL A 201 -20.30 -5.41 26.99
N ASP A 202 -20.66 -5.28 25.73
CA ASP A 202 -21.92 -5.73 25.16
C ASP A 202 -21.67 -7.03 24.39
N ILE A 203 -22.46 -8.07 24.69
CA ILE A 203 -22.34 -9.40 24.12
C ILE A 203 -23.58 -9.70 23.32
N ASP A 204 -23.41 -9.98 22.03
CA ASP A 204 -24.47 -10.41 21.14
C ASP A 204 -24.15 -11.79 20.54
N LEU A 205 -25.19 -12.60 20.37
CA LEU A 205 -25.12 -13.93 19.76
C LEU A 205 -25.96 -13.96 18.50
N THR A 206 -25.29 -14.14 17.36
CA THR A 206 -25.94 -14.29 16.06
C THR A 206 -25.66 -15.66 15.45
N SER A 207 -26.40 -16.00 14.40
CA SER A 207 -26.23 -17.24 13.64
C SER A 207 -26.25 -16.94 12.16
N THR A 208 -25.41 -17.61 11.40
CA THR A 208 -25.47 -17.59 9.93
C THR A 208 -25.54 -19.02 9.39
N TYR A 209 -25.96 -19.17 8.13
CA TYR A 209 -26.16 -20.45 7.48
C TYR A 209 -25.27 -20.62 6.25
N PHE A 210 -25.07 -21.87 5.83
CA PHE A 210 -24.32 -22.25 4.65
C PHE A 210 -25.26 -22.84 3.61
N GLU A 211 -24.98 -22.55 2.33
CA GLU A 211 -25.63 -23.22 1.19
C GLU A 211 -24.92 -24.52 0.80
N GLY A 212 -23.66 -24.69 1.22
CA GLY A 212 -22.86 -25.90 0.99
C GLY A 212 -22.72 -26.79 2.22
N GLU A 213 -22.15 -27.97 2.04
CA GLU A 213 -22.10 -29.04 3.06
C GLU A 213 -20.71 -29.28 3.67
N GLU A 214 -19.67 -28.64 3.12
CA GLU A 214 -18.26 -28.94 3.42
C GLU A 214 -17.69 -28.24 4.67
N CYS A 215 -18.46 -27.36 5.31
CA CYS A 215 -17.97 -26.63 6.48
C CYS A 215 -17.90 -27.57 7.70
N ILE A 216 -16.68 -27.94 8.10
CA ILE A 216 -16.42 -28.85 9.24
C ILE A 216 -17.02 -28.37 10.58
N LEU A 217 -17.28 -27.07 10.71
CA LEU A 217 -17.85 -26.48 11.91
C LEU A 217 -19.39 -26.44 11.86
N ALA A 218 -19.98 -26.41 10.66
CA ALA A 218 -21.39 -26.14 10.49
C ALA A 218 -22.25 -27.36 10.86
N LYS A 219 -23.34 -27.10 11.58
CA LYS A 219 -24.32 -28.12 12.01
C LYS A 219 -25.72 -27.56 11.93
N PHE A 220 -26.73 -28.42 11.74
CA PHE A 220 -28.13 -28.00 11.80
C PHE A 220 -28.44 -27.43 13.18
N GLY A 221 -29.03 -26.23 13.20
CA GLY A 221 -29.26 -25.44 14.40
C GLY A 221 -30.68 -24.92 14.51
N HIS A 222 -30.90 -24.07 15.52
CA HIS A 222 -32.13 -23.29 15.65
C HIS A 222 -31.86 -21.87 15.13
N PRO A 223 -32.22 -21.57 13.88
CA PRO A 223 -31.86 -20.30 13.25
C PRO A 223 -32.62 -19.13 13.87
N ARG A 224 -31.93 -18.00 14.07
CA ARG A 224 -32.55 -16.70 14.34
C ARG A 224 -32.94 -16.04 13.01
N GLY A 225 -34.07 -16.43 12.43
CA GLY A 225 -34.63 -15.81 11.21
C GLY A 225 -34.28 -16.46 9.88
N HIS A 226 -33.56 -17.58 9.87
CA HIS A 226 -33.19 -18.34 8.66
C HIS A 226 -33.84 -19.73 8.59
N SER A 227 -33.60 -20.44 7.48
CA SER A 227 -34.23 -21.72 7.21
C SER A 227 -33.62 -22.85 8.04
N LYS A 228 -34.47 -23.64 8.71
CA LYS A 228 -34.07 -24.74 9.62
C LYS A 228 -33.41 -25.92 8.91
N ASP A 229 -33.53 -25.98 7.59
CA ASP A 229 -33.00 -27.01 6.70
C ASP A 229 -31.56 -26.74 6.24
N LYS A 230 -30.91 -25.67 6.73
CA LYS A 230 -29.52 -25.33 6.38
C LYS A 230 -28.55 -25.54 7.53
N LEU A 231 -27.33 -25.95 7.20
CA LEU A 231 -26.21 -26.01 8.13
C LEU A 231 -25.87 -24.60 8.62
N GLN A 232 -25.54 -24.47 9.90
CA GLN A 232 -25.35 -23.18 10.56
C GLN A 232 -24.10 -23.15 11.43
N ILE A 233 -23.65 -21.93 11.72
CA ILE A 233 -22.71 -21.63 12.80
C ILE A 233 -23.30 -20.53 13.69
N VAL A 234 -22.89 -20.54 14.95
CA VAL A 234 -23.20 -19.47 15.91
C VAL A 234 -21.96 -18.62 16.10
N ILE A 235 -22.13 -17.30 16.06
CA ILE A 235 -21.07 -16.32 16.26
C ILE A 235 -21.43 -15.48 17.48
N GLY A 236 -20.50 -15.36 18.42
CA GLY A 236 -20.60 -14.43 19.53
C GLY A 236 -19.65 -13.26 19.31
N PHE A 237 -20.17 -12.04 19.43
CA PHE A 237 -19.39 -10.81 19.39
C PHE A 237 -19.36 -10.18 20.78
N VAL A 238 -18.19 -9.65 21.14
CA VAL A 238 -18.00 -8.86 22.35
C VAL A 238 -17.47 -7.51 21.91
N VAL A 239 -18.24 -6.46 22.17
CA VAL A 239 -17.85 -5.08 21.87
C VAL A 239 -17.79 -4.26 23.15
N ASP A 240 -16.89 -3.29 23.22
CA ASP A 240 -16.82 -2.37 24.35
C ASP A 240 -17.84 -1.24 24.24
N GLN A 241 -17.87 -0.34 25.24
CA GLN A 241 -18.76 0.80 25.27
C GLN A 241 -18.58 1.81 24.11
N LYS A 242 -17.46 1.74 23.38
CA LYS A 242 -17.15 2.57 22.21
C LYS A 242 -17.45 1.85 20.89
N GLY A 243 -17.92 0.60 20.93
CA GLY A 243 -18.18 -0.23 19.76
C GLY A 243 -16.92 -0.89 19.18
N ILE A 244 -15.80 -0.89 19.91
CA ILE A 244 -14.59 -1.62 19.51
C ILE A 244 -14.79 -3.10 19.78
N LEU A 245 -14.49 -3.93 18.78
CA LEU A 245 -14.53 -5.38 18.91
C LEU A 245 -13.42 -5.85 19.86
N VAL A 246 -13.80 -6.35 21.04
CA VAL A 246 -12.89 -6.97 22.01
C VAL A 246 -12.50 -8.35 21.53
N THR A 247 -13.49 -9.19 21.24
CA THR A 247 -13.26 -10.55 20.76
C THR A 247 -14.47 -11.09 20.02
N HIS A 248 -14.26 -12.16 19.24
CA HIS A 248 -15.33 -12.96 18.68
C HIS A 248 -15.07 -14.44 18.88
N HIS A 249 -16.14 -15.22 18.90
CA HIS A 249 -16.08 -16.66 18.99
C HIS A 249 -17.03 -17.31 17.99
N VAL A 250 -16.64 -18.45 17.43
CA VAL A 250 -17.44 -19.18 16.46
C VAL A 250 -17.65 -20.62 16.95
N TRP A 251 -18.87 -21.12 16.82
CA TRP A 251 -19.26 -22.45 17.24
C TRP A 251 -20.17 -23.14 16.22
N PRO A 252 -20.35 -24.48 16.34
CA PRO A 252 -21.34 -25.19 15.55
C PRO A 252 -22.77 -24.68 15.78
N GLY A 253 -23.59 -24.72 14.72
CA GLY A 253 -24.96 -24.19 14.70
C GLY A 253 -25.93 -24.78 15.72
N ASN A 254 -25.65 -25.99 16.23
CA ASN A 254 -26.48 -26.63 17.25
C ASN A 254 -26.15 -26.20 18.70
N ARG A 255 -25.35 -25.14 18.88
CA ARG A 255 -24.98 -24.63 20.20
C ARG A 255 -26.07 -23.71 20.76
N THR A 256 -26.38 -23.87 22.04
CA THR A 256 -27.33 -22.98 22.75
C THR A 256 -26.62 -21.79 23.38
N ASP A 257 -27.31 -20.66 23.52
CA ASP A 257 -26.77 -19.42 24.10
C ASP A 257 -26.16 -19.62 25.48
N ALA A 258 -26.86 -20.36 26.35
CA ALA A 258 -26.39 -20.66 27.70
C ALA A 258 -25.02 -21.36 27.71
N LYS A 259 -24.72 -22.16 26.68
CA LYS A 259 -23.42 -22.82 26.51
C LYS A 259 -22.36 -21.90 25.92
N SER A 260 -22.74 -20.79 25.28
CA SER A 260 -21.83 -19.83 24.64
C SER A 260 -21.37 -18.72 25.59
N LEU A 261 -22.26 -18.20 26.45
CA LEU A 261 -21.96 -17.06 27.32
C LEU A 261 -20.87 -17.35 28.36
N LYS A 262 -20.88 -18.53 28.98
CA LYS A 262 -19.89 -18.88 30.01
C LYS A 262 -18.44 -18.95 29.48
N PRO A 263 -18.17 -19.56 28.32
CA PRO A 263 -16.86 -19.46 27.66
C PRO A 263 -16.45 -18.02 27.33
N ILE A 264 -17.37 -17.19 26.82
CA ILE A 264 -17.10 -15.79 26.51
C ILE A 264 -16.66 -15.05 27.78
N ASP A 265 -17.45 -15.13 28.86
CA ASP A 265 -17.13 -14.45 30.12
C ASP A 265 -15.76 -14.85 30.67
N ARG A 266 -15.43 -16.16 30.58
CA ARG A 266 -14.12 -16.66 30.98
C ARG A 266 -12.99 -16.09 30.11
N CYS A 267 -13.19 -15.99 28.80
CA CYS A 267 -12.23 -15.41 27.87
C CYS A 267 -11.95 -13.95 28.22
N ILE A 268 -13.02 -13.14 28.37
CA ILE A 268 -12.96 -11.72 28.73
C ILE A 268 -12.16 -11.52 30.03
N LYS A 269 -12.43 -12.32 31.07
CA LYS A 269 -11.71 -12.21 32.36
C LYS A 269 -10.25 -12.68 32.26
N ASN A 270 -10.04 -13.88 31.75
CA ASN A 270 -8.76 -14.56 31.90
C ASN A 270 -7.73 -14.20 30.81
N VAL A 271 -8.20 -13.82 29.62
CA VAL A 271 -7.33 -13.49 28.48
C VAL A 271 -7.21 -11.97 28.33
N PHE A 272 -8.32 -11.25 28.40
CA PHE A 272 -8.34 -9.79 28.20
C PHE A 272 -8.19 -9.00 29.51
N GLY A 273 -8.33 -9.64 30.69
CA GLY A 273 -8.22 -8.96 31.99
C GLY A 273 -9.34 -7.97 32.27
N ILE A 274 -10.49 -8.09 31.59
CA ILE A 274 -11.59 -7.12 31.68
C ILE A 274 -12.60 -7.57 32.75
N GLU A 275 -12.73 -6.78 33.82
CA GLU A 275 -13.71 -6.98 34.89
C GLU A 275 -15.00 -6.15 34.71
N ALA A 276 -15.09 -5.37 33.62
CA ALA A 276 -16.24 -4.52 33.30
C ALA A 276 -17.59 -5.27 33.30
N PRO A 277 -18.71 -4.66 33.74
CA PRO A 277 -20.04 -5.22 33.61
C PRO A 277 -20.37 -5.72 32.19
N ARG A 278 -21.12 -6.83 32.11
CA ARG A 278 -21.53 -7.46 30.86
C ARG A 278 -23.00 -7.16 30.61
N VAL A 279 -23.31 -6.63 29.44
CA VAL A 279 -24.68 -6.53 28.94
C VAL A 279 -24.87 -7.62 27.89
N VAL A 280 -25.96 -8.37 28.00
CA VAL A 280 -26.29 -9.47 27.09
C VAL A 280 -27.72 -9.27 26.64
N ASP A 281 -27.95 -9.18 25.34
CA ASP A 281 -29.30 -9.16 24.79
C ASP A 281 -29.92 -10.56 24.88
N ARG A 282 -31.19 -10.67 25.26
CA ARG A 282 -31.89 -11.95 25.49
C ARG A 282 -33.06 -12.12 24.55
#